data_AF-A0A2V6H684-F1
#
_entry.id   AF-A0A2V6H684-F1
#
_cell.length_a   1.000
_cell.length_b   1.000
_cell.length_c   1.000
_cell.angle_alpha   90.00
_cell.angle_beta   90.00
_cell.angle_gamma   90.00
#
_symmetry.space_group_name_H-M   'P 1'
#
loop_
_entity.id
_entity.type
_entity.pdbx_description
1 polymer ?
#
loop_
_entity_poly.entity_id
_entity_poly.type
_entity_poly.pdbx_seq_one_letter_code
_entity_poly.pdbx_strand_id
1 'polypeptide(L)'
;MKAPGKIQITVWLLGLAGAALFTVLLIRQGAPQVGAAFASAGWAIAAVVIYHLAVPVLLDAAAWWVLFPRSDRLPLRKLFWMRWIGESVSTLVPSAAVGGDIVRARLASINGAPVPVAAGSVLVDVTLGVFTQAGFTVLGLALLVGVTGQKNFVRPTLVGT
;
A
#
# COMPACT_ATOMS: atom_id res chain seq x y z
N MET A 1 11.30 -16.52 18.21
CA MET A 1 12.52 -15.85 18.68
C MET A 1 12.12 -14.50 19.28
N LYS A 2 12.21 -14.32 20.60
CA LYS A 2 11.89 -13.02 21.25
C LYS A 2 13.00 -12.03 20.91
N ALA A 3 12.66 -10.87 20.33
CA ALA A 3 13.64 -9.82 20.10
C ALA A 3 14.29 -9.42 21.45
N PRO A 4 15.61 -9.19 21.50
CA PRO A 4 16.26 -8.72 22.72
C PRO A 4 15.61 -7.41 23.14
N GLY A 5 15.19 -7.29 24.40
CA GLY A 5 14.28 -6.23 24.88
C GLY A 5 14.72 -4.79 24.56
N LYS A 6 16.02 -4.57 24.31
CA LYS A 6 16.56 -3.28 23.85
C LYS A 6 16.01 -2.83 22.50
N ILE A 7 15.83 -3.74 21.53
CA ILE A 7 15.34 -3.41 20.18
C ILE A 7 13.87 -2.98 20.25
N GLN A 8 13.04 -3.65 21.06
CA GLN A 8 11.64 -3.23 21.24
C GLN A 8 11.54 -1.84 21.84
N ILE A 9 12.33 -1.53 22.87
CA ILE A 9 12.32 -0.21 23.51
C ILE A 9 12.71 0.89 22.51
N THR A 10 13.76 0.66 21.71
CA THR A 10 14.18 1.61 20.67
C THR A 10 13.09 1.83 19.62
N VAL A 11 12.43 0.78 19.15
CA VAL A 11 11.32 0.90 18.17
C VAL A 11 10.16 1.71 18.75
N TRP A 12 9.77 1.46 20.00
CA TRP A 12 8.71 2.23 20.67
C TRP A 12 9.11 3.69 20.87
N LEU A 13 10.35 3.97 21.28
CA LEU A 13 10.84 5.33 21.45
C LEU A 13 10.87 6.11 20.15
N LEU A 14 11.41 5.54 19.06
CA LEU A 14 11.41 6.20 17.75
C LEU A 14 9.99 6.37 17.20
N GLY A 15 9.14 5.36 17.35
CA GLY A 15 7.74 5.42 16.92
C GLY A 15 6.97 6.53 17.65
N LEU A 16 7.11 6.62 18.98
CA LEU A 16 6.49 7.68 19.77
C LEU A 16 7.09 9.06 19.49
N ALA A 17 8.41 9.16 19.29
CA ALA A 17 9.06 10.42 18.93
C ALA A 17 8.59 10.92 17.56
N GLY A 18 8.49 10.03 16.57
CA GLY A 18 7.97 10.35 15.25
C GLY A 18 6.49 10.76 15.29
N ALA A 19 5.66 10.03 16.03
CA ALA A 19 4.26 10.39 16.24
C ALA A 19 4.11 11.75 16.94
N ALA A 20 4.90 12.02 17.99
CA ALA A 20 4.89 13.29 18.69
C ALA A 20 5.33 14.45 17.78
N LEU A 21 6.39 14.26 17.00
CA LEU A 21 6.86 15.24 16.02
C LEU A 21 5.76 15.53 14.97
N PHE A 22 5.14 14.49 14.42
CA PHE A 22 4.04 14.62 13.47
C PHE A 22 2.85 15.38 14.08
N THR A 23 2.44 15.04 15.30
CA THR A 23 1.34 15.72 16.00
C THR A 23 1.65 17.19 16.25
N VAL A 24 2.87 17.52 16.68
CA VAL A 24 3.29 18.91 16.90
C VAL A 24 3.24 19.71 15.59
N LEU A 25 3.77 19.14 14.50
CA LEU A 25 3.71 19.77 13.17
C LEU A 25 2.26 19.96 12.70
N LEU A 26 1.40 18.97 12.91
CA LEU A 26 -0.01 19.03 12.52
C LEU A 26 -0.73 20.17 13.26
N ILE A 27 -0.54 20.27 14.59
CA ILE A 27 -1.14 21.33 15.40
C ILE A 27 -0.60 22.71 15.00
N ARG A 28 0.71 22.84 14.75
CA ARG A 28 1.36 24.12 14.46
C ARG A 28 1.13 24.62 13.04
N GLN A 29 1.18 23.74 12.04
CA GLN A 29 1.14 24.13 10.64
C GLN A 29 -0.24 23.98 10.00
N GLY A 30 -1.14 23.11 10.46
CA GLY A 30 -2.26 22.73 9.59
C GLY A 30 -3.54 22.15 10.18
N ALA A 31 -3.70 21.97 11.49
CA ALA A 31 -4.90 21.32 12.02
C ALA A 31 -6.23 21.98 11.59
N PRO A 32 -6.38 23.33 11.61
CA PRO A 32 -7.60 23.97 11.11
C PRO A 32 -7.77 23.84 9.59
N GLN A 33 -6.67 23.87 8.85
CA GLN A 33 -6.67 23.81 7.38
C GLN A 33 -6.99 22.41 6.88
N VAL A 34 -6.49 21.37 7.57
CA VAL A 34 -6.88 19.97 7.35
C VAL A 34 -8.36 19.81 7.63
N GLY A 35 -8.86 20.29 8.77
CA GLY A 35 -10.29 20.25 9.09
C GLY A 35 -11.16 20.93 8.02
N ALA A 36 -10.76 22.12 7.56
CA ALA A 36 -11.44 22.83 6.48
C ALA A 36 -11.40 22.07 5.14
N ALA A 37 -10.28 21.44 4.80
CA ALA A 37 -10.15 20.62 3.60
C ALA A 37 -11.09 19.40 3.65
N PHE A 38 -11.14 18.70 4.78
CA PHE A 38 -12.09 17.59 4.99
C PHE A 38 -13.55 18.06 4.88
N ALA A 39 -13.88 19.20 5.49
CA ALA A 39 -15.22 19.78 5.41
C ALA A 39 -15.58 20.18 3.96
N SER A 40 -14.62 20.73 3.20
CA SER A 40 -14.82 21.10 1.80
C SER A 40 -14.98 19.89 0.88
N ALA A 41 -14.31 18.78 1.17
CA ALA A 41 -14.41 17.55 0.40
C ALA A 41 -15.77 16.86 0.65
N GLY A 42 -16.27 16.87 1.90
CA GLY A 42 -17.60 16.35 2.24
C GLY A 42 -17.84 14.92 1.71
N TRP A 43 -18.89 14.74 0.91
CA TRP A 43 -19.23 13.43 0.29
C TRP A 43 -18.24 12.96 -0.78
N ALA A 44 -17.38 13.82 -1.31
CA ALA A 44 -16.34 13.41 -2.25
C ALA A 44 -15.36 12.41 -1.61
N ILE A 45 -15.17 12.46 -0.28
CA ILE A 45 -14.36 11.47 0.44
C ILE A 45 -14.96 10.07 0.29
N ALA A 46 -16.28 9.94 0.43
CA ALA A 46 -16.94 8.65 0.23
C ALA A 46 -16.79 8.16 -1.22
N ALA A 47 -16.87 9.07 -2.20
CA ALA A 47 -16.62 8.73 -3.60
C ALA A 47 -15.18 8.24 -3.83
N VAL A 48 -14.18 8.87 -3.21
CA VAL A 48 -12.77 8.44 -3.28
C VAL A 48 -12.57 7.07 -2.63
N VAL A 49 -13.20 6.82 -1.47
CA VAL A 49 -13.14 5.52 -0.79
C VAL A 49 -13.77 4.43 -1.66
N ILE A 50 -14.94 4.70 -2.24
CA ILE A 50 -15.60 3.77 -3.15
C ILE A 50 -14.75 3.53 -4.38
N TYR A 51 -14.17 4.59 -4.97
CA TYR A 51 -13.30 4.46 -6.13
C TYR A 51 -12.09 3.57 -5.83
N HIS A 52 -11.40 3.79 -4.70
CA HIS A 52 -10.26 2.98 -4.29
C HIS A 52 -10.64 1.50 -4.13
N LEU A 53 -11.76 1.22 -3.46
CA LEU A 53 -12.24 -0.15 -3.26
C LEU A 53 -12.71 -0.81 -4.57
N ALA A 54 -13.41 -0.06 -5.42
CA ALA A 54 -14.03 -0.60 -6.63
C ALA A 54 -13.05 -0.78 -7.80
N VAL A 55 -12.03 0.08 -7.89
CA VAL A 55 -11.12 0.12 -9.05
C VAL A 55 -9.77 -0.50 -8.69
N PRO A 56 -8.85 0.14 -7.95
CA PRO A 56 -7.55 -0.46 -7.59
C PRO A 56 -7.64 -1.87 -7.01
N VAL A 57 -8.43 -2.06 -5.94
CA VAL A 57 -8.46 -3.34 -5.22
C VAL A 57 -9.06 -4.44 -6.09
N LEU A 58 -10.06 -4.12 -6.91
CA LEU A 58 -10.69 -5.07 -7.82
C LEU A 58 -9.75 -5.47 -8.96
N LEU A 59 -9.05 -4.49 -9.56
CA LEU A 59 -8.08 -4.74 -10.62
C LEU A 59 -6.90 -5.56 -10.10
N ASP A 60 -6.38 -5.25 -8.91
CA ASP A 60 -5.33 -6.03 -8.26
C ASP A 60 -5.79 -7.45 -7.94
N ALA A 61 -7.02 -7.61 -7.42
CA ALA A 61 -7.59 -8.93 -7.18
C ALA A 61 -7.75 -9.73 -8.48
N ALA A 62 -8.11 -9.08 -9.58
CA ALA A 62 -8.21 -9.69 -10.90
C ALA A 62 -6.83 -10.07 -11.47
N ALA A 63 -5.83 -9.20 -11.32
CA ALA A 63 -4.45 -9.49 -11.71
C ALA A 63 -3.93 -10.72 -10.95
N TRP A 64 -4.13 -10.78 -9.64
CA TRP A 64 -3.76 -11.92 -8.82
C TRP A 64 -4.56 -13.19 -9.19
N TRP A 65 -5.85 -13.06 -9.53
CA TRP A 65 -6.69 -14.17 -9.99
C TRP A 65 -6.15 -14.85 -11.26
N VAL A 66 -5.61 -14.05 -12.19
CA VAL A 66 -5.02 -14.57 -13.44
C VAL A 66 -3.79 -15.44 -13.18
N LEU A 67 -3.05 -15.16 -12.10
CA LEU A 67 -1.84 -15.91 -11.72
C LEU A 67 -2.15 -17.32 -11.19
N PHE A 68 -3.39 -17.61 -10.78
CA PHE A 68 -3.77 -18.97 -10.37
C PHE A 68 -3.97 -19.89 -11.59
N PRO A 69 -3.45 -21.13 -11.56
CA PRO A 69 -3.79 -22.17 -12.54
C PRO A 69 -5.30 -22.43 -12.57
N ARG A 70 -5.86 -22.76 -13.75
CA ARG A 70 -7.32 -22.94 -13.91
C ARG A 70 -7.93 -23.97 -12.94
N SER A 71 -7.17 -24.99 -12.55
CA SER A 71 -7.59 -26.03 -11.59
C SER A 71 -7.76 -25.51 -10.16
N ASP A 72 -6.98 -24.49 -9.76
CA ASP A 72 -6.89 -23.99 -8.39
C ASP A 72 -7.48 -22.58 -8.23
N ARG A 73 -8.18 -22.09 -9.26
CA ARG A 73 -8.77 -20.75 -9.27
C ARG A 73 -9.95 -20.66 -8.31
N LEU A 74 -9.75 -19.91 -7.24
CA LEU A 74 -10.81 -19.48 -6.34
C LEU A 74 -11.71 -18.42 -7.02
N PRO A 75 -12.97 -18.24 -6.56
CA PRO A 75 -13.85 -17.22 -7.13
C PRO A 75 -13.29 -15.81 -6.86
N LEU A 76 -13.35 -14.93 -7.86
CA LEU A 76 -12.78 -13.58 -7.82
C LEU A 76 -13.22 -12.79 -6.57
N ARG A 77 -14.49 -12.92 -6.16
CA ARG A 77 -15.03 -12.30 -4.95
C ARG A 77 -14.28 -12.70 -3.68
N LYS A 78 -13.83 -13.97 -3.56
CA LYS A 78 -13.02 -14.40 -2.41
C LYS A 78 -11.61 -13.79 -2.47
N LEU A 79 -10.98 -13.77 -3.65
CA LEU A 79 -9.65 -13.14 -3.79
C LEU A 79 -9.69 -11.64 -3.51
N PHE A 80 -10.77 -10.96 -3.92
CA PHE A 80 -10.98 -9.56 -3.60
C PHE A 80 -10.95 -9.29 -2.10
N TRP A 81 -11.72 -10.07 -1.31
CA TRP A 81 -11.70 -9.95 0.15
C TRP A 81 -10.33 -10.30 0.74
N MET A 82 -9.64 -11.31 0.21
CA MET A 82 -8.29 -11.67 0.66
C MET A 82 -7.27 -10.56 0.38
N ARG A 83 -7.35 -9.93 -0.80
CA ARG A 83 -6.49 -8.79 -1.19
C ARG A 83 -6.75 -7.61 -0.27
N TRP A 84 -8.01 -7.26 -0.05
CA TRP A 84 -8.41 -6.18 0.87
C TRP A 84 -7.91 -6.41 2.30
N ILE A 85 -8.05 -7.64 2.84
CA ILE A 85 -7.53 -8.00 4.16
C ILE A 85 -6.01 -7.89 4.17
N GLY A 86 -5.33 -8.44 3.16
CA GLY A 86 -3.87 -8.35 3.03
C GLY A 86 -3.37 -6.91 3.03
N GLU A 87 -3.98 -6.05 2.22
CA GLU A 87 -3.65 -4.63 2.15
C GLU A 87 -3.91 -3.91 3.48
N SER A 88 -5.01 -4.23 4.16
CA SER A 88 -5.29 -3.72 5.51
C SER A 88 -4.22 -4.14 6.52
N VAL A 89 -3.73 -5.38 6.45
CA VAL A 89 -2.63 -5.85 7.31
C VAL A 89 -1.33 -5.14 6.97
N SER A 90 -1.00 -5.00 5.68
CA SER A 90 0.24 -4.34 5.25
C SER A 90 0.28 -2.85 5.59
N THR A 91 -0.89 -2.19 5.65
CA THR A 91 -1.01 -0.75 5.95
C THR A 91 -1.14 -0.46 7.45
N LEU A 92 -1.90 -1.28 8.20
CA LEU A 92 -2.17 -1.03 9.62
C LEU A 92 -1.12 -1.67 10.55
N VAL A 93 -0.53 -2.79 10.14
CA VAL A 93 0.45 -3.51 10.97
C VAL A 93 1.86 -3.09 10.55
N PRO A 94 2.73 -2.66 11.48
CA PRO A 94 4.12 -2.30 11.21
C PRO A 94 4.97 -3.57 10.94
N SER A 95 4.63 -4.28 9.87
CA SER A 95 5.20 -5.55 9.43
C SER A 95 6.06 -5.38 8.17
N ALA A 96 6.45 -4.13 7.84
CA ALA A 96 7.15 -3.76 6.63
C ALA A 96 6.44 -4.24 5.34
N ALA A 97 5.11 -4.20 5.33
CA ALA A 97 4.23 -4.70 4.26
C ALA A 97 4.32 -6.23 3.97
N VAL A 98 5.23 -6.96 4.59
CA VAL A 98 5.39 -8.42 4.40
C VAL A 98 4.24 -9.19 5.05
N GLY A 99 3.68 -8.67 6.15
CA GLY A 99 2.60 -9.34 6.88
C GLY A 99 1.36 -9.59 6.03
N GLY A 100 0.95 -8.63 5.20
CA GLY A 100 -0.23 -8.78 4.36
C GLY A 100 -0.06 -9.81 3.25
N ASP A 101 1.13 -9.91 2.65
CA ASP A 101 1.42 -10.92 1.62
C ASP A 101 1.41 -12.34 2.18
N ILE A 102 1.98 -12.53 3.38
CA ILE A 102 1.89 -13.81 4.10
C ILE A 102 0.44 -14.16 4.41
N VAL A 103 -0.35 -13.18 4.88
CA VAL A 103 -1.78 -13.38 5.16
C VAL A 103 -2.54 -13.75 3.88
N ARG A 104 -2.26 -13.13 2.73
CA ARG A 104 -2.89 -13.47 1.44
C ARG A 104 -2.58 -14.90 1.01
N ALA A 105 -1.31 -15.31 1.07
CA ALA A 105 -0.90 -16.67 0.75
C ALA A 105 -1.57 -17.69 1.70
N ARG A 106 -1.65 -17.37 3.00
CA ARG A 106 -2.31 -18.21 4.00
C ARG A 106 -3.81 -18.30 3.76
N LEU A 107 -4.49 -17.19 3.49
CA LEU A 107 -5.92 -17.13 3.23
C LEU A 107 -6.28 -17.90 1.95
N ALA A 108 -5.48 -17.79 0.89
CA ALA A 108 -5.67 -18.58 -0.33
C ALA A 108 -5.50 -20.08 -0.04
N SER A 109 -4.49 -20.45 0.76
CA SER A 109 -4.24 -21.85 1.12
C SER A 109 -5.37 -22.48 1.93
N ILE A 110 -5.86 -21.81 2.98
CA ILE A 110 -6.97 -22.34 3.80
C ILE A 110 -8.30 -22.40 3.03
N ASN A 111 -8.42 -21.64 1.93
CA ASN A 111 -9.61 -21.65 1.08
C ASN A 111 -9.55 -22.69 -0.05
N GLY A 112 -8.49 -23.51 -0.11
CA GLY A 112 -8.41 -24.66 -1.01
C GLY A 112 -7.29 -24.60 -2.06
N ALA A 113 -6.53 -23.50 -2.16
CA ALA A 113 -5.38 -23.46 -3.05
C ALA A 113 -4.20 -24.27 -2.46
N PRO A 114 -3.46 -25.05 -3.26
CA PRO A 114 -2.24 -25.69 -2.78
C PRO A 114 -1.24 -24.67 -2.24
N VAL A 115 -0.60 -24.93 -1.09
CA VAL A 115 0.36 -24.01 -0.45
C VAL A 115 1.44 -23.51 -1.42
N PRO A 116 2.08 -24.36 -2.26
CA PRO A 116 3.09 -23.89 -3.20
C PRO A 116 2.51 -22.94 -4.26
N VAL A 117 1.29 -23.19 -4.71
CA VAL A 117 0.59 -22.36 -5.71
C VAL A 117 0.21 -21.01 -5.10
N ALA A 118 -0.32 -21.01 -3.88
CA ALA A 118 -0.70 -19.78 -3.17
C ALA A 118 0.50 -18.89 -2.84
N ALA A 119 1.61 -19.48 -2.38
CA ALA A 119 2.84 -18.73 -2.11
C ALA A 119 3.49 -18.23 -3.41
N GLY A 120 3.54 -19.08 -4.44
CA GLY A 120 4.07 -18.71 -5.76
C GLY A 120 3.29 -17.59 -6.42
N SER A 121 1.95 -17.62 -6.37
CA SER A 121 1.12 -16.58 -6.97
C SER A 121 1.30 -15.22 -6.28
N VAL A 122 1.44 -15.20 -4.95
CA VAL A 122 1.73 -13.96 -4.21
C VAL A 122 3.13 -13.44 -4.53
N LEU A 123 4.14 -14.30 -4.62
CA LEU A 123 5.50 -13.87 -4.95
C LEU A 123 5.57 -13.25 -6.35
N VAL A 124 4.91 -13.87 -7.34
CA VAL A 124 4.81 -13.35 -8.71
C VAL A 124 4.05 -12.03 -8.73
N ASP A 125 2.94 -11.93 -7.98
CA ASP A 125 2.15 -10.71 -7.84
C ASP A 125 2.97 -9.53 -7.30
N VAL A 126 3.72 -9.74 -6.21
CA VAL A 126 4.61 -8.72 -5.61
C VAL A 126 5.70 -8.32 -6.60
N THR A 127 6.33 -9.29 -7.26
CA THR A 127 7.39 -9.04 -8.23
C THR A 127 6.87 -8.20 -9.39
N LEU A 128 5.72 -8.56 -9.95
CA LEU A 128 5.06 -7.82 -11.02
C LEU A 128 4.65 -6.42 -10.56
N GLY A 129 4.18 -6.29 -9.31
CA GLY A 129 3.87 -5.00 -8.69
C GLY A 129 5.08 -4.07 -8.63
N VAL A 130 6.24 -4.56 -8.19
CA VAL A 130 7.48 -3.78 -8.14
C VAL A 130 7.89 -3.30 -9.53
N PHE A 131 7.88 -4.18 -10.54
CA PHE A 131 8.21 -3.79 -11.92
C PHE A 131 7.21 -2.79 -12.51
N THR A 132 5.92 -3.01 -12.28
CA THR A 132 4.85 -2.12 -12.75
C THR A 132 4.95 -0.74 -12.09
N GLN A 133 5.19 -0.69 -10.79
CA GLN A 133 5.37 0.55 -10.04
C GLN A 133 6.62 1.31 -10.50
N ALA A 134 7.74 0.61 -10.72
CA ALA A 134 8.95 1.22 -11.26
C ALA A 134 8.70 1.82 -12.65
N GLY A 135 8.06 1.06 -13.54
CA GLY A 135 7.69 1.53 -14.88
C GLY A 135 6.75 2.73 -14.85
N PHE A 136 5.70 2.68 -14.01
CA PHE A 136 4.75 3.77 -13.85
C PHE A 136 5.42 5.03 -13.27
N THR A 137 6.37 4.86 -12.34
CA THR A 137 7.12 5.97 -11.75
C THR A 137 8.02 6.63 -12.79
N VAL A 138 8.77 5.86 -13.59
CA VAL A 138 9.59 6.38 -14.68
C VAL A 138 8.74 7.10 -15.72
N LEU A 139 7.61 6.51 -16.11
CA LEU A 139 6.68 7.09 -17.06
C LEU A 139 6.06 8.40 -16.53
N GLY A 140 5.61 8.39 -15.27
CA GLY A 140 5.07 9.58 -14.61
C GLY A 140 6.10 10.71 -14.53
N LEU A 141 7.34 10.40 -14.16
CA LEU A 141 8.45 11.36 -14.16
C LEU A 141 8.75 11.89 -15.56
N ALA A 142 8.79 11.03 -16.58
CA ALA A 142 9.04 11.44 -17.96
C ALA A 142 7.93 12.37 -18.47
N LEU A 143 6.66 12.05 -18.19
CA LEU A 143 5.51 12.89 -18.54
C LEU A 143 5.56 14.23 -17.79
N LEU A 144 5.87 14.22 -16.50
CA LEU A 144 6.02 15.42 -15.69
C LEU A 144 7.10 16.35 -16.27
N VAL A 145 8.28 15.81 -16.60
CA VAL A 145 9.37 16.58 -17.23
C VAL A 145 8.95 17.10 -18.60
N GLY A 146 8.26 16.28 -19.39
CA GLY A 146 7.77 16.64 -20.73
C GLY A 146 6.77 17.80 -20.71
N VAL A 147 5.83 17.80 -19.75
CA VAL A 147 4.80 18.83 -19.63
C VAL A 147 5.33 20.09 -18.95
N THR A 148 6.17 19.95 -17.92
CA THR A 148 6.63 21.09 -17.10
C THR A 148 7.87 21.77 -17.70
N GLY A 149 8.59 21.12 -18.63
CA GLY A 149 9.79 21.66 -19.29
C GLY A 149 10.99 21.91 -18.38
N GLN A 150 10.88 21.61 -17.08
CA GLN A 150 11.92 21.83 -16.08
C GLN A 150 12.99 20.73 -16.16
N LYS A 151 14.19 21.11 -16.63
CA LYS A 151 15.37 20.22 -16.73
C LYS A 151 16.13 20.06 -15.40
N ASN A 152 15.77 20.81 -14.36
CA ASN A 152 16.51 20.92 -13.10
C ASN A 152 15.68 20.43 -11.89
N PHE A 153 15.22 19.18 -11.90
CA PHE A 153 14.55 18.58 -10.74
C PHE A 153 15.49 18.32 -9.55
N VAL A 154 16.81 18.34 -9.76
CA VAL A 154 17.78 18.00 -8.70
C VAL A 154 17.75 18.99 -7.52
N ARG A 155 17.53 20.29 -7.77
CA ARG A 155 17.52 21.31 -6.70
C ARG A 155 16.22 21.32 -5.88
N PRO A 156 15.02 21.30 -6.47
CA PRO A 156 13.77 21.27 -5.68
C PRO A 156 13.60 19.99 -4.85
N THR A 157 14.04 18.84 -5.37
CA THR A 157 13.91 17.56 -4.64
C THR A 157 14.88 17.46 -3.44
N LEU A 158 16.03 18.14 -3.49
CA LEU A 158 16.95 18.25 -2.35
C LEU A 158 16.53 19.31 -1.33
N VAL A 159 15.78 20.34 -1.75
CA VAL A 159 15.46 21.50 -0.90
C VAL A 159 14.05 21.43 -0.30
N GLY A 160 13.14 20.60 -0.85
CA GLY A 160 11.83 20.36 -0.22
C GLY A 160 11.02 21.64 -0.01
N THR A 161 10.85 22.44 -1.06
CA THR A 161 9.99 23.64 -1.08
C THR A 161 8.94 23.52 -2.16
#